data_AF-A0A5A7W347-F1
#
_entry.id   AF-A0A5A7W347-F1
#
_cell.length_a   1.000
_cell.length_b   1.000
_cell.length_c   1.000
_cell.angle_alpha   90.00
_cell.angle_beta   90.00
_cell.angle_gamma   90.00
#
_symmetry.space_group_name_H-M   'P 1'
#
loop_
_entity.id
_entity.type
_entity.pdbx_description
1 polymer ?
#
loop_
_entity_poly.entity_id
_entity_poly.type
_entity_poly.pdbx_seq_one_letter_code
_entity_poly.pdbx_strand_id
1 'polypeptide(L)'
;MFQGQIDFEAATPIAETAIQDVLFERGLYWASGRSGIVDLVAAHKWFNLAALKGRVDAIPMRREVAEMMSDIEIAAAQRDARAWLSTVH
;
A
#
# COMPACT_ATOMS: atom_id res chain seq x y z
N MET A 1 -6.74 -25.40 31.75
CA MET A 1 -7.61 -24.39 31.10
C MET A 1 -6.90 -23.06 31.18
N PHE A 2 -6.67 -22.37 30.06
CA PHE A 2 -6.07 -21.04 30.05
C PHE A 2 -7.22 -20.03 30.14
N GLN A 3 -7.40 -19.38 31.28
CA GLN A 3 -8.32 -18.24 31.42
C GLN A 3 -7.56 -16.98 31.01
N GLY A 4 -7.49 -16.73 29.70
CA GLY A 4 -6.92 -15.49 29.17
C GLY A 4 -7.91 -14.35 29.36
N GLN A 5 -7.68 -13.50 30.36
CA GLN A 5 -8.32 -12.19 30.39
C GLN A 5 -7.67 -11.33 29.29
N ILE A 6 -8.46 -10.90 28.31
CA ILE A 6 -8.00 -9.94 27.31
C ILE A 6 -8.06 -8.57 27.97
N ASP A 7 -6.88 -7.98 28.20
CA ASP A 7 -6.74 -6.62 28.69
C ASP A 7 -6.97 -5.65 27.53
N PHE A 8 -8.16 -5.04 27.51
CA PHE A 8 -8.53 -4.01 26.53
C PHE A 8 -7.94 -2.63 26.87
N GLU A 9 -7.44 -2.43 28.08
CA GLU A 9 -6.85 -1.18 28.54
C GLU A 9 -5.40 -1.03 28.03
N ALA A 10 -4.71 -2.16 27.82
CA ALA A 10 -3.42 -2.22 27.12
C ALA A 10 -3.52 -2.15 25.58
N ALA A 11 -4.73 -2.11 25.01
CA ALA A 11 -4.91 -2.11 23.57
C ALA A 11 -4.44 -0.76 22.97
N THR A 12 -3.46 -0.82 22.07
CA THR A 12 -3.02 0.37 21.34
C THR A 12 -4.10 0.75 20.33
N PRO A 13 -4.66 1.98 20.37
CA PRO A 13 -5.64 2.39 19.38
C PRO A 13 -4.99 2.38 18.00
N ILE A 14 -5.74 1.86 17.02
CA ILE A 14 -5.31 1.89 15.62
C ILE A 14 -5.21 3.37 15.23
N ALA A 15 -4.03 3.79 14.77
CA ALA A 15 -3.85 5.15 14.28
C ALA A 15 -4.84 5.44 13.16
N GLU A 16 -5.38 6.67 13.11
CA GLU A 16 -6.26 7.12 12.01
C GLU A 16 -5.59 6.90 10.64
N THR A 17 -4.26 6.85 10.60
CA THR A 17 -3.46 6.66 9.39
C THR A 17 -3.14 5.22 9.02
N ALA A 18 -3.59 4.23 9.80
CA ALA A 18 -3.14 2.85 9.66
C ALA A 18 -3.36 2.27 8.26
N ILE A 19 -4.46 2.62 7.58
CA ILE A 19 -4.74 2.11 6.24
C ILE A 19 -3.75 2.67 5.22
N GLN A 20 -3.57 4.00 5.15
CA GLN A 20 -2.64 4.58 4.18
C GLN A 20 -1.18 4.21 4.47
N ASP A 21 -0.82 3.98 5.73
CA ASP A 21 0.53 3.55 6.11
C ASP A 21 0.78 2.12 5.65
N VAL A 22 -0.16 1.20 5.86
CA VAL A 22 -0.05 -0.19 5.37
C VAL A 22 0.02 -0.25 3.85
N LEU A 23 -0.76 0.58 3.15
CA LEU A 23 -0.69 0.67 1.70
C LEU A 23 0.68 1.20 1.23
N PHE A 24 1.23 2.20 1.93
CA PHE A 24 2.55 2.75 1.62
C PHE A 24 3.67 1.72 1.82
N GLU A 25 3.68 1.02 2.96
CA GLU A 25 4.66 -0.03 3.26
C GLU A 25 4.60 -1.18 2.24
N ARG A 26 3.40 -1.52 1.76
CA ARG A 26 3.26 -2.51 0.69
C ARG A 26 3.87 -2.02 -0.63
N GLY A 27 3.78 -0.73 -0.94
CA GLY A 27 4.50 -0.12 -2.06
C GLY A 27 6.01 -0.27 -1.92
N LEU A 28 6.56 0.04 -0.74
CA LEU A 28 7.99 -0.11 -0.45
C LEU A 28 8.46 -1.56 -0.57
N TYR A 29 7.65 -2.51 -0.11
CA TYR A 29 7.97 -3.94 -0.21
C TYR A 29 8.22 -4.37 -1.65
N TRP A 30 7.32 -4.01 -2.59
CA TRP A 30 7.45 -4.38 -4.00
C TRP A 30 8.53 -3.57 -4.74
N ALA A 31 8.74 -2.30 -4.36
CA ALA A 31 9.76 -1.46 -4.97
C ALA A 31 11.19 -1.87 -4.56
N SER A 32 11.36 -2.31 -3.30
CA SER A 32 12.69 -2.64 -2.76
C SER A 32 13.22 -4.00 -3.19
N GLY A 33 12.38 -4.88 -3.74
CA GLY A 33 12.78 -6.25 -4.08
C GLY A 33 13.16 -7.10 -2.86
N ARG A 34 12.75 -6.71 -1.64
CA ARG A 34 13.07 -7.42 -0.38
C ARG A 34 12.64 -8.89 -0.40
N SER A 35 11.71 -9.27 -1.28
CA SER A 35 11.24 -10.63 -1.50
C SER A 35 11.93 -11.37 -2.67
N GLY A 36 12.99 -10.81 -3.24
CA GLY A 36 13.75 -11.39 -4.34
C GLY A 36 13.29 -10.97 -5.74
N ILE A 37 12.20 -10.20 -5.86
CA ILE A 37 11.70 -9.68 -7.14
C ILE A 37 11.19 -8.24 -6.93
N VAL A 38 11.62 -7.34 -7.82
CA VAL A 38 11.05 -5.99 -7.91
C VAL A 38 9.82 -6.05 -8.82
N ASP A 39 8.69 -5.56 -8.33
CA ASP A 39 7.45 -5.44 -9.11
C ASP A 39 6.97 -3.98 -9.08
N LEU A 40 7.31 -3.24 -10.13
CA LEU A 40 6.99 -1.82 -10.25
C LEU A 40 5.49 -1.57 -10.47
N VAL A 41 4.78 -2.52 -11.10
CA VAL A 41 3.32 -2.43 -11.31
C VAL A 41 2.62 -2.52 -9.96
N ALA A 42 3.00 -3.50 -9.13
CA ALA A 42 2.48 -3.65 -7.78
C ALA A 42 2.87 -2.45 -6.90
N ALA A 43 4.13 -2.01 -6.94
CA ALA A 43 4.59 -0.85 -6.18
C ALA A 43 3.78 0.42 -6.51
N HIS A 44 3.65 0.75 -7.81
CA HIS A 44 2.87 1.91 -8.26
C HIS A 44 1.41 1.82 -7.81
N LYS A 45 0.77 0.65 -7.91
CA LYS A 45 -0.60 0.43 -7.43
C LYS A 45 -0.75 0.81 -5.97
N TRP A 46 0.14 0.30 -5.10
CA TRP A 46 0.03 0.52 -3.66
C TRP A 46 0.34 1.97 -3.26
N PHE A 47 1.33 2.61 -3.89
CA PHE A 47 1.56 4.05 -3.68
C PHE A 47 0.40 4.91 -4.16
N ASN A 48 -0.26 4.55 -5.28
CA ASN A 48 -1.46 5.25 -5.73
C ASN A 48 -2.61 5.17 -4.73
N LEU A 49 -2.84 3.99 -4.16
CA LEU A 49 -3.87 3.79 -3.14
C LEU A 49 -3.54 4.51 -1.82
N ALA A 50 -2.27 4.48 -1.40
CA ALA A 50 -1.81 5.20 -0.21
C ALA A 50 -1.98 6.72 -0.37
N ALA A 51 -1.60 7.27 -1.53
CA ALA A 51 -1.79 8.68 -1.86
C ALA A 51 -3.29 9.07 -1.85
N LEU A 52 -4.14 8.23 -2.46
CA LEU A 52 -5.60 8.43 -2.47
C LEU A 52 -6.20 8.42 -1.04
N LYS A 53 -5.63 7.64 -0.13
CA LYS A 53 -6.03 7.57 1.29
C LYS A 53 -5.37 8.63 2.18
N GLY A 54 -4.57 9.54 1.61
CA GLY A 54 -4.03 10.70 2.33
C GLY A 54 -2.56 10.61 2.73
N ARG A 55 -1.82 9.55 2.36
CA ARG A 55 -0.37 9.51 2.59
C ARG A 55 0.36 10.33 1.51
N VAL A 56 0.67 11.59 1.83
CA VAL A 56 1.27 12.55 0.89
C VAL A 56 2.62 12.06 0.36
N ASP A 57 3.44 11.40 1.20
CA ASP A 57 4.74 10.83 0.82
C ASP A 57 4.64 9.76 -0.29
N ALA A 58 3.46 9.16 -0.49
CA ALA A 58 3.25 8.19 -1.54
C ALA A 58 3.22 8.82 -2.95
N ILE A 59 2.98 10.13 -3.06
CA ILE A 59 2.93 10.84 -4.34
C ILE A 59 4.29 10.85 -5.05
N PRO A 60 5.41 11.29 -4.42
CA PRO A 60 6.72 11.21 -5.05
C PRO A 60 7.14 9.77 -5.33
N MET A 61 6.92 8.82 -4.42
CA MET A 61 7.24 7.39 -4.64
C MET A 61 6.51 6.81 -5.85
N ARG A 62 5.22 7.14 -6.02
CA ARG A 62 4.43 6.74 -7.19
C ARG A 62 5.01 7.31 -8.49
N ARG A 63 5.48 8.56 -8.47
CA ARG A 63 6.07 9.21 -9.66
C ARG A 63 7.39 8.57 -10.03
N GLU A 64 8.30 8.40 -9.07
CA GLU A 64 9.61 7.76 -9.29
C GLU A 64 9.46 6.36 -9.88
N VAL A 65 8.54 5.54 -9.34
CA VAL A 65 8.28 4.20 -9.87
C VAL A 65 7.70 4.27 -11.29
N ALA A 66 6.81 5.22 -11.58
CA ALA A 66 6.22 5.39 -12.91
C ALA A 66 7.26 5.77 -13.98
N GLU A 67 8.31 6.52 -13.62
CA GLU A 67 9.39 6.89 -14.55
C GLU A 67 10.19 5.68 -15.06
N MET A 68 10.11 4.54 -14.37
CA MET A 68 10.75 3.27 -14.75
C MET A 68 9.80 2.28 -15.45
N MET A 69 8.55 2.68 -15.69
CA MET A 69 7.51 1.82 -16.26
C MET A 69 7.13 2.27 -17.67
N SER A 70 6.64 1.33 -18.47
CA SER A 70 5.95 1.63 -19.72
C SER A 70 4.53 2.15 -19.47
N ASP A 71 3.95 2.84 -20.47
CA ASP A 71 2.57 3.31 -20.42
C ASP A 71 1.56 2.15 -20.19
N ILE A 72 1.85 0.97 -20.74
CA ILE A 72 1.03 -0.23 -20.59
C ILE A 72 1.03 -0.69 -19.13
N GLU A 73 2.19 -0.70 -18.49
CA GLU A 73 2.35 -1.07 -17.08
C GLU A 73 1.71 -0.05 -16.14
N ILE A 74 1.83 1.25 -16.43
CA ILE A 74 1.14 2.31 -15.68
C ILE A 74 -0.37 2.13 -15.77
N ALA A 75 -0.89 1.89 -16.98
CA ALA A 75 -2.31 1.65 -17.19
C ALA A 75 -2.78 0.38 -16.46
N ALA A 76 -1.98 -0.68 -16.42
CA ALA A 76 -2.25 -1.89 -15.65
C ALA A 76 -2.33 -1.60 -14.14
N ALA A 77 -1.32 -0.95 -13.57
CA ALA A 77 -1.29 -0.60 -12.15
C ALA A 77 -2.50 0.25 -11.72
N GLN A 78 -2.92 1.21 -12.57
CA GLN A 78 -4.09 2.04 -12.30
C GLN A 78 -5.41 1.25 -12.41
N ARG A 79 -5.54 0.34 -13.39
CA ARG A 79 -6.70 -0.56 -13.48
C ARG A 79 -6.79 -1.43 -12.22
N ASP A 80 -5.68 -2.00 -11.78
CA ASP A 80 -5.63 -2.87 -10.61
C ASP A 80 -5.92 -2.13 -9.31
N ALA A 81 -5.52 -0.86 -9.20
CA ALA A 81 -5.88 0.00 -8.08
C ALA A 81 -7.39 0.24 -8.02
N ARG A 82 -8.02 0.55 -9.18
CA ARG A 82 -9.48 0.71 -9.27
C ARG A 82 -10.23 -0.58 -8.94
N ALA A 83 -9.77 -1.70 -9.49
CA ALA A 83 -10.34 -3.01 -9.20
C ALA A 83 -10.25 -3.33 -7.71
N TRP A 84 -9.10 -3.07 -7.07
CA TRP A 84 -8.97 -3.26 -5.63
C TRP A 84 -9.97 -2.41 -4.85
N LEU A 85 -10.13 -1.12 -5.17
CA LEU A 85 -11.12 -0.26 -4.51
C LEU A 85 -12.56 -0.81 -4.61
N SER A 86 -12.91 -1.45 -5.73
CA SER A 86 -14.23 -2.10 -5.87
C SER A 86 -14.43 -3.32 -4.98
N THR A 87 -13.35 -3.94 -4.47
CA THR A 87 -13.42 -5.08 -3.54
C THR A 87 -13.46 -4.69 -2.07
N VAL A 88 -13.17 -3.43 -1.74
CA VAL A 88 -13.13 -2.94 -0.34
C VAL A 88 -14.40 -2.19 0.06
N HIS A 89 -15.48 -2.38 -0.72
CA HIS A 89 -16.81 -1.86 -0.45
C HIS A 89 -17.68 -2.88 0.30
#